data_AF-A0A524FH20-F1
#
_entry.id   AF-A0A524FH20-F1
#
_cell.length_a   1.000
_cell.length_b   1.000
_cell.length_c   1.000
_cell.angle_alpha   90.00
_cell.angle_beta   90.00
_cell.angle_gamma   90.00
#
_symmetry.space_group_name_H-M   'P 1'
#
loop_
_entity.id
_entity.type
_entity.pdbx_description
1 polymer ?
#
loop_
_entity_poly.entity_id
_entity_poly.type
_entity_poly.pdbx_seq_one_letter_code
_entity_poly.pdbx_strand_id
1 'polypeptide(L)'
;MERFIGNAKQLFEDSIEFQHNEKDLTLSIIVKGDKKSKEVLGEETEIRDMLRMFGGLNEDIAMEIYIDEESQKIDLKFQDKDNYIKVRDVLDTIMERIMDICYKALTGDISHFNDLGDFND
;
A
#
# COMPACT_ATOMS: atom_id res chain seq x y z
N MET A 1 -23.89 -11.66 -0.73
CA MET A 1 -22.61 -11.24 -1.34
C MET A 1 -22.20 -9.84 -0.90
N GLU A 2 -23.08 -8.84 -0.91
CA GLU A 2 -22.76 -7.46 -0.46
C GLU A 2 -22.22 -7.36 0.99
N ARG A 3 -22.70 -8.20 1.92
CA ARG A 3 -22.21 -8.23 3.32
C ARG A 3 -20.76 -8.70 3.48
N PHE A 4 -20.22 -9.46 2.52
CA PHE A 4 -18.84 -9.95 2.59
C PHE A 4 -17.83 -8.92 2.05
N ILE A 5 -18.26 -8.07 1.12
CA ILE A 5 -17.43 -7.01 0.52
C ILE A 5 -17.14 -5.92 1.56
N GLY A 6 -18.17 -5.52 2.33
CA GLY A 6 -17.98 -4.67 3.50
C GLY A 6 -16.97 -5.27 4.48
N ASN A 7 -17.07 -6.59 4.74
CA ASN A 7 -16.13 -7.27 5.63
C ASN A 7 -14.69 -7.33 5.09
N ALA A 8 -14.46 -7.48 3.78
CA ALA A 8 -13.09 -7.55 3.24
C ALA A 8 -12.36 -6.21 3.32
N LYS A 9 -13.06 -5.12 2.94
CA LYS A 9 -12.56 -3.75 3.12
C LYS A 9 -12.29 -3.47 4.60
N GLN A 10 -13.25 -3.84 5.46
CA GLN A 10 -13.14 -3.62 6.90
C GLN A 10 -12.00 -4.43 7.53
N LEU A 11 -11.80 -5.69 7.12
CA LEU A 11 -10.65 -6.50 7.55
C LEU A 11 -9.31 -5.89 7.13
N PHE A 12 -9.24 -5.28 5.95
CA PHE A 12 -8.03 -4.59 5.50
C PHE A 12 -7.81 -3.29 6.29
N GLU A 13 -8.84 -2.46 6.47
CA GLU A 13 -8.78 -1.23 7.29
C GLU A 13 -8.51 -1.51 8.79
N ASP A 14 -8.93 -2.68 9.27
CA ASP A 14 -8.64 -3.17 10.62
C ASP A 14 -7.18 -3.65 10.74
N SER A 15 -6.55 -4.03 9.62
CA SER A 15 -5.17 -4.56 9.56
C SER A 15 -4.14 -3.53 9.11
N ILE A 16 -4.54 -2.48 8.40
CA ILE A 16 -3.65 -1.44 7.88
C ILE A 16 -4.30 -0.07 8.07
N GLU A 17 -3.53 0.87 8.60
CA GLU A 17 -3.93 2.27 8.74
C GLU A 17 -3.01 3.19 7.95
N PHE A 18 -3.61 4.05 7.15
CA PHE A 18 -2.92 5.14 6.48
C PHE A 18 -3.12 6.42 7.28
N GLN A 19 -2.01 7.08 7.63
CA GLN A 19 -2.05 8.41 8.22
C GLN A 19 -1.40 9.42 7.29
N HIS A 20 -2.00 10.60 7.24
CA HIS A 20 -1.60 11.68 6.36
C HIS A 20 -1.25 12.89 7.21
N ASN A 21 0.01 13.34 7.14
CA ASN A 21 0.45 14.57 7.79
C ASN A 21 0.92 15.56 6.73
N GLU A 22 0.01 16.44 6.29
CA GLU A 22 0.31 17.47 5.30
C GLU A 22 1.28 18.55 5.82
N LYS A 23 1.41 18.72 7.15
CA LYS A 23 2.32 19.73 7.72
C LYS A 23 3.77 19.29 7.62
N ASP A 24 4.00 18.02 7.91
CA ASP A 24 5.34 17.42 7.90
C ASP A 24 5.67 16.71 6.58
N LEU A 25 4.72 16.73 5.64
CA LEU A 25 4.79 16.02 4.34
C LEU A 25 5.15 14.54 4.53
N THR A 26 4.42 13.88 5.43
CA THR A 26 4.63 12.47 5.76
C THR A 26 3.36 11.66 5.51
N LEU A 27 3.52 10.52 4.87
CA LEU A 27 2.52 9.46 4.75
C LEU A 27 2.98 8.27 5.57
N SER A 28 2.14 7.79 6.48
CA SER A 28 2.46 6.65 7.33
C SER A 28 1.56 5.48 6.96
N ILE A 29 2.15 4.30 6.77
CA ILE A 29 1.45 3.02 6.61
C ILE A 29 1.73 2.22 7.88
N ILE A 30 0.68 1.91 8.65
CA ILE A 30 0.80 1.20 9.93
C ILE A 30 0.11 -0.14 9.79
N VAL A 31 0.85 -1.23 9.94
CA VAL A 31 0.29 -2.58 9.96
C VAL A 31 -0.15 -2.93 11.38
N LYS A 32 -1.47 -3.05 11.56
CA LYS A 32 -2.14 -3.44 12.79
C LYS A 32 -2.18 -4.96 12.88
N GLY A 33 -1.57 -5.53 13.92
CA GLY A 33 -1.66 -6.95 14.19
C GLY A 33 -0.92 -7.36 15.45
N ASP A 34 -1.38 -8.43 16.08
CA ASP A 34 -0.77 -8.97 17.30
C ASP A 34 0.59 -9.65 17.06
N LYS A 35 0.85 -10.07 15.81
CA LYS A 35 2.12 -10.68 15.40
C LYS A 35 2.97 -9.67 14.65
N LYS A 36 3.86 -9.00 15.39
CA LYS A 36 4.94 -8.22 14.81
C LYS A 36 6.02 -9.19 14.32
N SER A 37 6.24 -9.24 13.02
CA SER A 37 7.38 -9.95 12.44
C SER A 37 8.18 -8.96 11.59
N LYS A 38 9.51 -9.09 11.62
CA LYS A 38 10.41 -8.24 10.84
C LYS A 38 10.18 -8.36 9.34
N GLU A 39 9.72 -9.52 8.89
CA GLU A 39 9.47 -9.84 7.48
C GLU A 39 8.12 -9.31 6.95
N VAL A 40 7.32 -8.63 7.79
CA VAL A 40 5.97 -8.16 7.39
C VAL A 40 6.02 -6.83 6.67
N LEU A 41 6.96 -5.97 7.05
CA LEU A 41 7.19 -4.72 6.35
C LEU A 41 8.24 -4.98 5.29
N GLY A 42 7.83 -4.98 4.02
CA GLY A 42 8.74 -5.16 2.90
C GLY A 42 9.88 -4.14 2.91
N GLU A 43 10.94 -4.44 2.16
CA GLU A 43 12.12 -3.59 2.01
C GLU A 43 11.77 -2.27 1.28
N GLU A 44 12.66 -1.27 1.38
CA GLU A 44 12.46 0.02 0.69
C GLU A 44 12.22 -0.16 -0.82
N THR A 45 12.96 -1.07 -1.44
CA THR A 45 12.82 -1.44 -2.86
C THR A 45 11.42 -1.99 -3.14
N GLU A 46 10.93 -2.91 -2.33
CA GLU A 46 9.60 -3.50 -2.48
C GLU A 46 8.49 -2.45 -2.31
N ILE A 47 8.67 -1.49 -1.40
CA ILE A 47 7.73 -0.37 -1.22
C ILE A 47 7.72 0.53 -2.47
N ARG A 48 8.89 0.81 -3.06
CA ARG A 48 8.99 1.56 -4.32
C ARG A 48 8.33 0.80 -5.46
N ASP A 49 8.54 -0.50 -5.55
CA ASP A 49 7.95 -1.34 -6.59
C ASP A 49 6.43 -1.43 -6.43
N MET A 50 5.92 -1.53 -5.20
CA MET A 50 4.48 -1.46 -4.92
C MET A 50 3.87 -0.15 -5.46
N LEU A 51 4.51 1.00 -5.20
CA LEU A 51 4.04 2.30 -5.70
C LEU A 51 4.08 2.40 -7.23
N ARG A 52 5.07 1.78 -7.87
CA ARG A 52 5.17 1.72 -9.34
C ARG A 52 4.11 0.80 -9.94
N MET A 53 4.04 -0.45 -9.48
CA MET A 53 3.22 -1.51 -10.05
C MET A 53 1.73 -1.27 -9.78
N PHE A 54 1.36 -1.10 -8.52
CA PHE A 54 -0.04 -0.95 -8.15
C PHE A 54 -0.51 0.50 -8.29
N GLY A 55 0.38 1.45 -8.05
CA GLY A 55 0.09 2.87 -8.12
C GLY A 55 0.21 3.52 -9.50
N GLY A 56 0.89 2.85 -10.44
CA GLY A 56 1.21 3.43 -11.74
C GLY A 56 2.19 4.60 -11.68
N LEU A 57 2.99 4.68 -10.60
CA LEU A 57 3.97 5.76 -10.43
C LEU A 57 5.18 5.52 -11.34
N ASN A 58 5.13 6.02 -12.58
CA ASN A 58 6.21 5.81 -13.57
C ASN A 58 7.38 6.81 -13.45
N GLU A 59 7.28 7.78 -12.55
CA GLU A 59 8.30 8.81 -12.33
C GLU A 59 9.07 8.54 -11.04
N ASP A 60 10.35 8.88 -11.03
CA ASP A 60 11.16 8.75 -9.83
C ASP A 60 10.87 9.91 -8.87
N ILE A 61 10.15 9.61 -7.79
CA ILE A 61 9.79 10.59 -6.77
C ILE A 61 10.88 10.62 -5.69
N ALA A 62 11.38 11.82 -5.41
CA ALA A 62 12.26 12.08 -4.29
C ALA A 62 11.50 11.91 -2.97
N MET A 63 11.64 10.74 -2.37
CA MET A 63 11.07 10.38 -1.07
C MET A 63 12.07 9.61 -0.23
N GLU A 64 12.04 9.87 1.07
CA GLU A 64 12.76 9.10 2.08
C GLU A 64 11.78 8.08 2.67
N ILE A 65 12.20 6.82 2.71
CA ILE A 65 11.41 5.73 3.28
C ILE A 65 12.06 5.32 4.60
N TYR A 66 11.28 5.34 5.67
CA TYR A 66 11.68 4.86 6.98
C TYR A 66 10.81 3.68 7.37
N ILE A 67 11.45 2.55 7.69
CA ILE A 67 10.77 1.32 8.09
C ILE A 67 11.08 1.09 9.57
N ASP A 68 10.05 1.13 10.40
CA ASP A 68 10.11 0.79 11.82
C ASP A 68 9.42 -0.57 12.03
N GLU A 69 10.25 -1.62 12.02
CA GLU A 69 9.82 -3.00 12.27
C GLU A 69 9.22 -3.19 13.67
N GLU A 70 9.65 -2.41 14.68
CA GLU A 70 9.16 -2.55 16.05
C GLU A 70 7.74 -1.99 16.20
N SER A 71 7.46 -0.85 15.57
CA SER A 71 6.12 -0.26 15.56
C SER A 71 5.24 -0.75 14.40
N GLN A 72 5.78 -1.58 13.51
CA GLN A 72 5.11 -2.06 12.29
C GLN A 72 4.65 -0.88 11.41
N LYS A 73 5.52 0.12 11.25
CA LYS A 73 5.21 1.39 10.59
C LYS A 73 6.20 1.66 9.46
N ILE A 74 5.68 2.14 8.33
CA ILE A 74 6.43 2.68 7.22
C ILE A 74 6.09 4.17 7.11
N ASP A 75 7.09 5.04 7.15
CA ASP A 75 6.94 6.47 6.92
C ASP A 75 7.56 6.85 5.57
N LEU A 76 6.76 7.41 4.68
CA LEU A 76 7.19 8.03 3.44
C LEU A 76 7.24 9.54 3.66
N LYS A 77 8.44 10.12 3.60
CA LYS A 77 8.66 11.54 3.81
C LYS A 77 9.06 12.23 2.52
N PHE A 78 8.44 13.38 2.26
CA PHE A 78 8.59 14.13 1.02
C PHE A 78 9.20 15.50 1.28
N GLN A 79 9.97 15.99 0.32
CA GLN A 79 10.57 17.32 0.39
C GLN A 79 9.65 18.42 -0.15
N ASP A 80 8.72 18.05 -1.04
CA ASP A 80 7.77 18.95 -1.67
C ASP A 80 6.34 18.40 -1.59
N LYS A 81 5.40 19.34 -1.62
CA LYS A 81 3.98 19.05 -1.46
C LYS A 81 3.38 18.35 -2.67
N ASP A 82 3.91 18.58 -3.87
CA ASP A 82 3.35 18.02 -5.10
C ASP A 82 3.59 16.51 -5.16
N ASN A 83 4.81 16.07 -4.82
CA ASN A 83 5.15 14.66 -4.66
C ASN A 83 4.37 13.99 -3.53
N TYR A 84 4.19 14.68 -2.40
CA TYR A 84 3.35 14.20 -1.31
C TYR A 84 1.91 13.93 -1.78
N ILE A 85 1.29 14.89 -2.48
CA ILE A 85 -0.09 14.75 -2.99
C ILE A 85 -0.15 13.60 -4.00
N LYS A 86 0.84 13.52 -4.91
CA LYS A 86 0.89 12.48 -5.94
C LYS A 86 0.98 11.08 -5.33
N VAL A 87 1.85 10.87 -4.34
CA VAL A 87 1.97 9.55 -3.68
C VAL A 87 0.76 9.25 -2.79
N ARG A 88 0.15 10.25 -2.15
CA ARG A 88 -1.10 10.07 -1.42
C ARG A 88 -2.20 9.52 -2.32
N ASP A 89 -2.42 10.18 -3.46
CA ASP A 89 -3.47 9.79 -4.40
C ASP A 89 -3.17 8.40 -5.03
N VAL A 90 -1.89 8.06 -5.18
CA VAL A 90 -1.43 6.72 -5.56
C VAL A 90 -1.79 5.67 -4.49
N LEU A 91 -1.52 5.92 -3.20
CA LEU A 91 -1.85 4.97 -2.13
C LEU A 91 -3.35 4.69 -2.06
N ASP A 92 -4.19 5.71 -2.23
CA ASP A 92 -5.64 5.55 -2.30
C ASP A 92 -6.05 4.65 -3.48
N THR A 93 -5.39 4.81 -4.63
CA THR A 93 -5.63 3.97 -5.82
C THR A 93 -5.17 2.52 -5.60
N ILE A 94 -4.04 2.31 -4.93
CA ILE A 94 -3.50 0.98 -4.60
C ILE A 94 -4.52 0.23 -3.74
N MET A 95 -5.11 0.91 -2.76
CA MET A 95 -6.13 0.34 -1.90
C MET A 95 -7.35 -0.16 -2.68
N GLU A 96 -7.87 0.66 -3.59
CA GLU A 96 -8.99 0.26 -4.45
C GLU A 96 -8.64 -0.95 -5.31
N ARG A 97 -7.44 -0.99 -5.89
CA ARG A 97 -6.97 -2.10 -6.71
C ARG A 97 -6.78 -3.39 -5.92
N ILE A 98 -6.17 -3.32 -4.74
CA ILE A 98 -5.99 -4.50 -3.87
C ILE A 98 -7.36 -5.07 -3.49
N MET A 99 -8.32 -4.20 -3.11
CA MET A 99 -9.68 -4.64 -2.80
C MET A 99 -10.37 -5.32 -4.00
N ASP A 100 -10.20 -4.79 -5.22
CA ASP A 100 -10.74 -5.40 -6.44
C ASP A 100 -10.10 -6.76 -6.76
N ILE A 101 -8.77 -6.89 -6.59
CA ILE A 101 -8.06 -8.16 -6.77
C ILE A 101 -8.54 -9.20 -5.75
N CYS A 102 -8.62 -8.82 -4.47
CA CYS A 102 -9.14 -9.69 -3.43
C CYS A 102 -10.59 -10.12 -3.72
N TYR A 103 -11.43 -9.21 -4.22
CA TYR A 103 -12.79 -9.52 -4.64
C TYR A 103 -12.82 -10.57 -5.76
N LYS A 104 -12.07 -10.34 -6.85
CA LYS A 104 -12.00 -11.23 -8.01
C LYS A 104 -11.48 -12.62 -7.62
N ALA A 105 -10.43 -12.68 -6.81
CA ALA A 105 -9.88 -13.91 -6.25
C ALA A 105 -10.92 -14.72 -5.47
N LEU A 106 -11.70 -14.05 -4.61
CA LEU A 106 -12.77 -14.68 -3.83
C LEU A 106 -13.93 -15.18 -4.69
N THR A 107 -14.19 -14.52 -5.82
CA THR A 107 -15.20 -14.97 -6.80
C THR A 107 -14.70 -16.09 -7.72
N GLY A 108 -13.45 -16.51 -7.58
CA GLY A 108 -12.84 -17.58 -8.38
C GLY A 108 -12.29 -17.11 -9.73
N ASP A 109 -12.20 -15.80 -9.97
CA ASP A 109 -11.60 -15.22 -11.17
C ASP A 109 -10.12 -14.93 -10.92
N ILE A 110 -9.29 -15.92 -11.26
CA ILE A 110 -7.82 -15.89 -11.06
C ILE A 110 -7.10 -15.31 -12.29
N SER A 111 -7.82 -14.99 -13.37
CA SER A 111 -7.23 -14.64 -14.66
C SER A 111 -6.47 -13.30 -14.66
N HIS A 112 -6.84 -12.39 -13.77
CA HIS A 112 -6.22 -11.07 -13.63
C HIS A 112 -5.00 -11.01 -12.70
N PHE A 113 -4.64 -12.10 -12.02
CA PHE A 113 -3.37 -12.14 -11.27
C PHE A 113 -2.16 -12.03 -12.22
N ASN A 114 -2.32 -12.44 -13.49
CA ASN A 114 -1.30 -12.30 -14.52
C ASN A 114 -1.09 -10.85 -14.99
N ASP A 115 -2.05 -9.95 -14.73
CA ASP A 115 -1.95 -8.53 -15.12
C ASP A 115 -1.31 -7.65 -14.02
N LEU A 116 -0.92 -8.25 -12.89
CA LEU A 116 -0.30 -7.53 -11.76
C LEU A 116 1.19 -7.22 -11.98
N GLY A 117 1.75 -7.62 -13.11
CA GLY A 117 3.17 -7.50 -13.45
C GLY A 117 3.85 -8.87 -13.46
N ASP A 118 4.82 -9.03 -14.35
CA ASP A 118 5.61 -10.26 -14.45
C ASP A 118 6.53 -10.35 -13.22
N PHE A 119 6.32 -11.35 -12.36
CA PHE A 119 7.08 -11.54 -11.12
C PHE A 119 8.46 -12.21 -11.34
N ASN A 120 8.98 -12.13 -12.57
CA ASN A 120 10.24 -12.71 -12.99
C ASN A 120 11.20 -11.60 -13.42
N ASP A 121 11.88 -10.96 -12.48
CA ASP A 121 13.21 -10.39 -12.72
C ASP A 121 14.10 -10.62 -11.49
#